data_AF-A0A8C4X2J3-F1
#
_entry.id   AF-A0A8C4X2J3-F1
#
_cell.length_a   1.000
_cell.length_b   1.000
_cell.length_c   1.000
_cell.angle_alpha   90.00
_cell.angle_beta   90.00
_cell.angle_gamma   90.00
#
_symmetry.space_group_name_H-M   'P 1'
#
loop_
_entity.id
_entity.type
_entity.pdbx_description
1 polymer ?
#
loop_
_entity_poly.entity_id
_entity_poly.type
_entity_poly.pdbx_seq_one_letter_code
_entity_poly.pdbx_strand_id
1 'polypeptide(L)'
;VQLKILPFFLTVRPGSSLTLTCQISGYSLTDCNYATDWIRQLPGNTLEWLSYINCHGSTGYASSVQGRFTTTKSSSSVSLEMRSMTAADSAVYYCARHPVWRFSYSSKHWAQGRNGCSEHSQKSLQI
;
A
#
# COMPACT_ATOMS: atom_id res chain seq x y z
N VAL A 1 -9.14 -6.65 12.83
CA VAL A 1 -7.78 -6.84 12.25
C VAL A 1 -6.85 -5.73 12.74
N GLN A 2 -5.55 -6.00 12.85
CA GLN A 2 -4.56 -4.95 13.06
C GLN A 2 -3.55 -4.95 11.92
N LEU A 3 -3.27 -3.77 11.40
CA LEU A 3 -2.24 -3.51 10.41
C LEU A 3 -1.21 -2.59 11.04
N LYS A 4 0.07 -2.79 10.73
CA LYS A 4 1.14 -1.91 11.21
C LYS A 4 2.24 -1.77 10.16
N ILE A 5 2.49 -0.54 9.74
CA ILE A 5 3.59 -0.24 8.82
C ILE A 5 4.90 -0.03 9.60
N LEU A 6 5.96 -0.69 9.14
CA LEU A 6 7.34 -0.59 9.63
C LEU A 6 8.28 -0.13 8.49
N PRO A 7 9.43 0.48 8.83
CA PRO A 7 9.85 0.90 10.17
C PRO A 7 9.18 2.20 10.64
N PHE A 8 9.27 2.48 11.94
CA PHE A 8 8.62 3.66 12.54
C PHE A 8 9.45 4.96 12.39
N PHE A 9 10.74 4.87 12.12
CA PHE A 9 11.56 6.01 11.74
C PHE A 9 12.49 5.58 10.61
N LEU A 10 12.53 6.38 9.55
CA LEU A 10 13.49 6.17 8.49
C LEU A 10 13.83 7.51 7.85
N THR A 11 15.11 7.81 7.78
CA THR A 11 15.63 8.95 7.03
C THR A 11 15.88 8.47 5.60
N VAL A 12 15.01 8.84 4.67
CA VAL A 12 15.19 8.53 3.24
C VAL A 12 16.02 9.65 2.62
N ARG A 13 16.87 9.31 1.64
CA ARG A 13 17.56 10.30 0.80
C ARG A 13 17.03 10.20 -0.63
N PRO A 14 17.02 11.29 -1.42
CA PRO A 14 16.74 11.20 -2.85
C PRO A 14 17.67 10.19 -3.54
N GLY A 15 17.12 9.40 -4.45
CA GLY A 15 17.82 8.33 -5.16
C GLY A 15 18.03 7.04 -4.37
N SER A 16 17.71 7.01 -3.07
CA SER A 16 17.78 5.77 -2.28
C SER A 16 16.59 4.85 -2.56
N SER A 17 16.68 3.61 -2.06
CA SER A 17 15.59 2.64 -2.05
C SER A 17 15.12 2.41 -0.62
N LEU A 18 13.82 2.18 -0.46
CA LEU A 18 13.19 1.90 0.83
C LEU A 18 12.19 0.77 0.68
N THR A 19 12.10 -0.09 1.69
CA THR A 19 11.01 -1.05 1.83
C THR A 19 10.10 -0.68 3.00
N LEU A 20 8.82 -0.45 2.71
CA LEU A 20 7.77 -0.40 3.73
C LEU A 20 7.20 -1.79 3.94
N THR A 21 7.02 -2.20 5.20
CA THR A 21 6.44 -3.51 5.53
C THR A 21 5.17 -3.33 6.35
N CYS A 22 4.06 -3.80 5.82
CA CYS A 22 2.78 -3.90 6.50
C CYS A 22 2.67 -5.25 7.20
N GLN A 23 2.80 -5.25 8.53
CA GLN A 23 2.53 -6.41 9.38
C GLN A 23 1.03 -6.59 9.55
N ILE A 24 0.58 -7.83 9.40
CA ILE A 24 -0.84 -8.19 9.39
C ILE A 24 -1.13 -9.14 10.55
N SER A 25 -2.13 -8.80 11.36
CA SER A 25 -2.68 -9.70 12.37
C SER A 25 -4.22 -9.69 12.38
N GLY A 26 -4.80 -10.84 12.72
CA GLY A 26 -6.26 -11.02 12.76
C GLY A 26 -6.92 -11.40 11.44
N TYR A 27 -6.17 -11.66 10.37
CA TYR A 27 -6.63 -12.37 9.17
C TYR A 27 -5.46 -13.05 8.43
N SER A 28 -5.78 -13.98 7.54
CA SER A 28 -4.78 -14.68 6.70
C SER A 28 -4.61 -14.01 5.34
N LEU A 29 -3.36 -13.85 4.90
CA LEU A 29 -3.01 -13.41 3.54
C LEU A 29 -3.31 -14.46 2.45
N THR A 30 -3.76 -15.65 2.83
CA THR A 30 -4.25 -16.69 1.92
C THR A 30 -5.76 -16.66 1.76
N ASP A 31 -6.49 -15.80 2.47
CA ASP A 31 -7.94 -15.62 2.32
C ASP A 31 -8.25 -14.90 0.99
N CYS A 32 -8.74 -15.65 0.00
CA CYS A 32 -9.04 -15.14 -1.35
C CYS A 32 -10.25 -14.21 -1.44
N ASN A 33 -10.92 -13.97 -0.32
CA ASN A 33 -11.96 -12.97 -0.22
C ASN A 33 -11.39 -11.55 -0.10
N TYR A 34 -10.08 -11.41 0.19
CA TYR A 34 -9.43 -10.14 0.42
C TYR A 34 -8.10 -10.01 -0.33
N ALA A 35 -7.75 -8.77 -0.64
CA ALA A 35 -6.43 -8.39 -1.09
C ALA A 35 -5.93 -7.22 -0.25
N THR A 36 -4.63 -6.94 -0.35
CA THR A 36 -3.97 -5.86 0.39
C THR A 36 -3.48 -4.83 -0.60
N ASP A 37 -3.86 -3.57 -0.38
CA ASP A 37 -3.45 -2.42 -1.19
C ASP A 37 -2.37 -1.60 -0.49
N TRP A 38 -1.54 -0.99 -1.32
CA TRP A 38 -0.75 0.19 -0.98
C TRP A 38 -1.37 1.43 -1.60
N ILE A 39 -1.55 2.48 -0.80
CA ILE A 39 -2.05 3.78 -1.22
C ILE A 39 -1.11 4.83 -0.67
N ARG A 40 -0.99 5.97 -1.35
CA ARG A 40 -0.38 7.16 -0.77
C ARG A 40 -1.33 8.35 -0.78
N GLN A 41 -1.21 9.21 0.20
CA GLN A 41 -1.88 10.49 0.27
C GLN A 41 -0.85 11.60 0.09
N LEU A 42 -0.98 12.33 -1.02
CA LEU A 42 -0.15 13.49 -1.32
C LEU A 42 -0.55 14.69 -0.45
N PRO A 43 0.36 15.69 -0.26
CA PRO A 43 -0.01 16.98 0.31
C PRO A 43 -1.23 17.57 -0.43
N GLY A 44 -2.25 17.99 0.31
CA GLY A 44 -3.54 18.41 -0.27
C GLY A 44 -4.64 17.34 -0.27
N ASN A 45 -4.41 16.21 0.42
CA ASN A 45 -5.38 15.13 0.66
C ASN A 45 -5.78 14.28 -0.58
N THR A 46 -5.01 14.36 -1.67
CA THR A 46 -5.23 13.49 -2.84
C THR A 46 -4.75 12.08 -2.53
N LEU A 47 -5.66 11.12 -2.56
CA LEU A 47 -5.35 9.68 -2.43
C LEU A 47 -5.04 9.08 -3.78
N GLU A 48 -3.93 8.36 -3.86
CA GLU A 48 -3.47 7.64 -5.03
C GLU A 48 -3.20 6.18 -4.67
N TRP A 49 -3.92 5.27 -5.33
CA TRP A 49 -3.63 3.85 -5.24
C TRP A 49 -2.30 3.53 -5.95
N LEU A 50 -1.45 2.71 -5.32
CA LEU A 50 -0.10 2.41 -5.82
C LEU A 50 0.01 0.98 -6.36
N SER A 51 -0.46 0.01 -5.59
CA SER A 51 -0.40 -1.40 -5.96
C SER A 51 -1.32 -2.25 -5.09
N TYR A 52 -1.52 -3.49 -5.51
CA TYR A 52 -2.19 -4.51 -4.71
C TYR A 52 -1.48 -5.85 -4.79
N ILE A 53 -1.76 -6.72 -3.82
CA ILE A 53 -1.45 -8.14 -3.88
C ILE A 53 -2.60 -9.00 -3.36
N ASN A 54 -2.98 -10.04 -4.11
CA ASN A 54 -4.08 -10.94 -3.73
C ASN A 54 -3.60 -12.24 -3.04
N CYS A 55 -4.55 -13.11 -2.68
CA CYS A 55 -4.24 -14.40 -2.04
C CYS A 55 -3.33 -15.33 -2.86
N HIS A 56 -3.35 -15.22 -4.19
CA HIS A 56 -2.51 -16.01 -5.10
C HIS A 56 -1.13 -15.35 -5.36
N GLY A 57 -0.89 -14.17 -4.81
CA GLY A 57 0.35 -13.41 -5.04
C GLY A 57 0.37 -12.64 -6.36
N SER A 58 -0.78 -12.56 -7.07
CA SER A 58 -0.92 -11.69 -8.23
C SER A 58 -0.88 -10.24 -7.78
N THR A 59 -0.13 -9.42 -8.52
CA THR A 59 0.08 -8.00 -8.24
C THR A 59 -0.36 -7.14 -9.42
N GLY A 60 -0.75 -5.91 -9.12
CA GLY A 60 -0.91 -4.86 -10.11
C GLY A 60 -0.45 -3.53 -9.53
N TYR A 61 -0.10 -2.59 -10.41
CA TYR A 61 0.54 -1.34 -10.05
C TYR A 61 -0.11 -0.17 -10.79
N ALA A 62 -0.05 1.01 -10.19
CA ALA A 62 -0.43 2.25 -10.84
C ALA A 62 0.64 2.67 -11.84
N SER A 63 0.23 3.33 -12.92
CA SER A 63 1.13 3.81 -13.97
C SER A 63 2.21 4.76 -13.45
N SER A 64 1.95 5.48 -12.35
CA SER A 64 2.89 6.42 -11.71
C SER A 64 4.08 5.76 -11.00
N VAL A 65 3.95 4.48 -10.64
CA VAL A 65 4.98 3.73 -9.90
C VAL A 65 5.44 2.46 -10.61
N GLN A 66 4.85 2.16 -11.77
CA GLN A 66 5.21 1.05 -12.64
C GLN A 66 6.74 1.02 -12.87
N GLY A 67 7.37 -0.12 -12.58
CA GLY A 67 8.82 -0.32 -12.78
C GLY A 67 9.72 0.29 -11.70
N ARG A 68 9.19 1.12 -10.79
CA ARG A 68 9.94 1.64 -9.63
C ARG A 68 9.60 0.89 -8.36
N PHE A 69 8.33 0.52 -8.18
CA PHE A 69 7.84 -0.10 -6.95
C PHE A 69 7.53 -1.58 -7.18
N THR A 70 7.80 -2.39 -6.16
CA THR A 70 7.57 -3.84 -6.17
C THR A 70 6.83 -4.23 -4.90
N THR A 71 5.72 -4.95 -5.04
CA THR A 71 4.96 -5.48 -3.91
C THR A 71 5.16 -6.99 -3.78
N THR A 72 5.47 -7.42 -2.56
CA THR A 72 5.64 -8.84 -2.23
C THR A 72 4.89 -9.17 -0.95
N LYS A 73 4.67 -10.47 -0.67
CA LYS A 73 4.05 -10.91 0.57
C LYS A 73 4.75 -12.12 1.17
N SER A 74 4.65 -12.25 2.48
CA SER A 74 4.96 -13.44 3.28
C SER A 74 3.67 -14.05 3.81
N SER A 75 3.76 -14.97 4.77
CA SER A 75 2.59 -15.50 5.49
C SER A 75 1.89 -14.46 6.38
N SER A 76 2.61 -13.45 6.88
CA SER A 76 2.09 -12.49 7.87
C SER A 76 2.38 -11.02 7.55
N SER A 77 2.97 -10.72 6.38
CA SER A 77 3.29 -9.35 6.00
C SER A 77 3.17 -9.11 4.50
N VAL A 78 2.92 -7.86 4.13
CA VAL A 78 3.01 -7.36 2.75
C VAL A 78 4.06 -6.27 2.72
N SER A 79 4.96 -6.32 1.75
CA SER A 79 6.07 -5.37 1.62
C SER A 79 5.94 -4.57 0.32
N LEU A 80 6.28 -3.29 0.38
CA LEU A 80 6.41 -2.39 -0.75
C LEU A 80 7.86 -1.92 -0.82
N GLU A 81 8.63 -2.51 -1.74
CA GLU A 81 9.95 -2.02 -2.10
C GLU A 81 9.78 -0.85 -3.09
N MET A 82 10.37 0.29 -2.78
CA MET A 82 10.32 1.51 -3.57
C MET A 82 11.74 1.88 -3.96
N ARG A 83 12.01 1.90 -5.27
CA ARG A 83 13.32 2.21 -5.83
C ARG A 83 13.35 3.60 -6.44
N SER A 84 14.53 4.20 -6.45
CA SER A 84 14.76 5.52 -7.07
C SER A 84 13.82 6.58 -6.49
N MET A 85 13.82 6.72 -5.17
CA MET A 85 12.96 7.63 -4.43
C MET A 85 13.21 9.08 -4.82
N THR A 86 12.14 9.84 -5.04
CA THR A 86 12.21 11.27 -5.38
C THR A 86 11.46 12.12 -4.35
N ALA A 87 11.70 13.42 -4.31
CA ALA A 87 10.95 14.32 -3.42
C ALA A 87 9.43 14.27 -3.65
N ALA A 88 8.98 13.93 -4.86
CA ALA A 88 7.57 13.75 -5.20
C ALA A 88 6.93 12.49 -4.59
N ASP A 89 7.75 11.55 -4.09
CA ASP A 89 7.27 10.36 -3.40
C ASP A 89 7.04 10.61 -1.89
N SER A 90 7.31 11.83 -1.38
CA SER A 90 6.98 12.24 -0.01
C SER A 90 5.46 12.31 0.19
N ALA A 91 4.92 11.42 1.03
CA ALA A 91 3.50 11.23 1.22
C ALA A 91 3.18 10.50 2.52
N VAL A 92 1.90 10.43 2.89
CA VAL A 92 1.43 9.46 3.88
C VAL A 92 1.08 8.17 3.17
N TYR A 93 1.76 7.08 3.49
CA TYR A 93 1.54 5.76 2.91
C TYR A 93 0.55 4.96 3.76
N TYR A 94 -0.35 4.26 3.10
CA TYR A 94 -1.35 3.41 3.72
C TYR A 94 -1.20 1.98 3.21
N CYS A 95 -1.38 1.05 4.12
CA CYS A 95 -1.63 -0.35 3.82
C CYS A 95 -3.05 -0.65 4.28
N ALA A 96 -3.85 -1.23 3.41
CA ALA A 96 -5.26 -1.47 3.68
C ALA A 96 -5.72 -2.82 3.12
N ARG A 97 -6.64 -3.45 3.84
CA ARG A 97 -7.31 -4.68 3.39
C ARG A 97 -8.58 -4.29 2.63
N HIS A 98 -8.82 -4.90 1.47
CA HIS A 98 -10.04 -4.69 0.70
C HIS A 98 -10.68 -6.02 0.24
N PRO A 99 -12.00 -6.10 0.07
CA PRO A 99 -12.68 -7.29 -0.44
C PRO A 99 -12.52 -7.46 -1.96
N VAL A 100 -12.18 -8.67 -2.41
CA VAL A 100 -11.89 -8.99 -3.82
C VAL A 100 -13.14 -8.90 -4.71
N TRP A 101 -14.33 -9.26 -4.23
CA TRP A 101 -15.58 -9.07 -5.01
C TRP A 101 -15.92 -7.61 -5.30
N ARG A 102 -15.24 -6.64 -4.68
CA ARG A 102 -15.34 -5.22 -5.03
C ARG A 102 -14.44 -4.80 -6.19
N PHE A 103 -13.65 -5.70 -6.78
CA PHE A 103 -12.80 -5.42 -7.95
C PHE A 103 -13.58 -5.08 -9.23
N SER A 104 -14.91 -5.27 -9.27
CA SER A 104 -15.66 -5.10 -10.52
C SER A 104 -15.66 -3.67 -11.08
N TYR A 105 -15.39 -2.60 -10.33
CA TYR A 105 -15.37 -1.25 -10.90
C TYR A 105 -14.40 -0.30 -10.16
N SER A 106 -13.21 -0.19 -10.72
CA SER A 106 -12.34 0.99 -10.70
C SER A 106 -11.58 1.35 -9.42
N SER A 107 -10.32 1.70 -9.67
CA SER A 107 -9.46 2.67 -8.99
C SER A 107 -10.13 3.98 -8.50
N LYS A 108 -11.44 4.20 -8.70
CA LYS A 108 -12.19 5.39 -8.25
C LYS A 108 -12.75 5.27 -6.83
N HIS A 109 -12.72 4.10 -6.18
CA HIS A 109 -13.27 3.97 -4.82
C HIS A 109 -12.40 4.57 -3.71
N TRP A 110 -11.12 4.85 -3.97
CA TRP A 110 -10.26 5.59 -3.03
C TRP A 110 -10.48 7.12 -3.10
N ALA A 111 -11.02 7.63 -4.22
CA ALA A 111 -11.23 9.07 -4.44
C ALA A 111 -12.55 9.61 -3.86
N GLN A 112 -13.44 8.73 -3.38
CA GLN A 112 -14.71 9.12 -2.78
C GLN A 112 -14.76 8.55 -1.37
N GLY A 113 -14.37 9.34 -0.37
CA GLY A 113 -14.32 8.96 1.05
C GLY A 113 -15.64 8.41 1.61
N ARG A 114 -15.96 7.14 1.30
CA ARG A 114 -17.05 6.37 1.88
C ARG A 114 -16.60 4.94 2.18
N ASN A 115 -16.44 4.67 3.47
CA ASN A 115 -16.75 3.42 4.18
C ASN A 115 -16.22 2.08 3.61
N GLY A 116 -15.19 2.08 2.77
CA GLY A 116 -14.67 0.87 2.13
C GLY A 116 -13.57 0.14 2.91
N CYS A 117 -12.75 0.88 3.66
CA CYS A 117 -11.53 0.36 4.28
C CYS A 117 -11.50 0.72 5.77
N SER A 118 -12.29 -0.01 6.56
CA SER A 118 -12.30 0.11 8.03
C SER A 118 -10.98 -0.35 8.67
N GLU A 119 -10.16 -1.11 7.94
CA GLU A 119 -8.93 -1.73 8.45
C GLU A 119 -7.72 -1.24 7.63
N HIS A 120 -7.07 -0.18 8.09
CA HIS A 120 -5.87 0.39 7.47
C HIS A 120 -4.84 0.81 8.52
N SER A 121 -3.56 0.84 8.13
CA SER A 121 -2.47 1.48 8.87
C SER A 121 -1.84 2.55 8.00
N GLN A 122 -1.33 3.62 8.62
CA GLN A 122 -0.68 4.72 7.91
C GLN A 122 0.74 5.00 8.41
N LYS A 123 1.57 5.55 7.53
CA LYS A 123 2.93 5.99 7.82
C LYS A 123 3.28 7.22 7.02
N SER A 124 3.63 8.31 7.70
CA SER A 124 4.23 9.47 7.03
C SER A 124 5.65 9.14 6.60
N LEU A 125 5.96 9.43 5.34
CA LEU A 125 7.28 9.33 4.77
C LEU A 125 7.73 10.69 4.23
N GLN A 126 8.94 11.09 4.59
CA GLN A 126 9.58 12.30 4.10
C GLN A 126 10.94 11.90 3.51
N ILE A 127 11.21 12.37 2.28
CA ILE A 127 12.39 12.06 1.46
C ILE A 127 13.22 13.31 1.27
#